data_AF-A0A2D6PQB4-F1
#
_entry.id   AF-A0A2D6PQB4-F1
#
_cell.length_a   1.000
_cell.length_b   1.000
_cell.length_c   1.000
_cell.angle_alpha   90.00
_cell.angle_beta   90.00
_cell.angle_gamma   90.00
#
_symmetry.space_group_name_H-M   'P 1'
#
loop_
_entity.id
_entity.type
_entity.pdbx_description
1 polymer ?
#
loop_
_entity_poly.entity_id
_entity_poly.type
_entity_poly.pdbx_seq_one_letter_code
_entity_poly.pdbx_strand_id
1 'polypeptide(L)'
;MAGMTDVLRTDPALAADGLVQALVPVLEHPTGTSKAGHPYLEREAWETFRDRVPHILGAGLAVHEALDRIVVALRGGPGGSREDPPLPTASSYAEGGTSYPDEATLPADLDNVARAIQVCRQVVNTAIITAPPDLWLTRHVLGFLADLGLTDRLLEGSAIYPDACRVGGAPLHEPELDKDLRFLLSRGIVDQYDNGFRIAGHPRVRRLLEDVRPLPAHIPAGISAWWRALFSGDSLTTDQIDALLDVSHGAARRDALPQNHWIADLDDVQLAYRLVPLVLGLRAADRCRDLVDGARVTATDWSPTHPACAGASLEVLIAAGWMRRQGDQYVVT
;
A
#
# COMPACT_ATOMS: atom_id res chain seq x y z
N MET A 1 26.52 4.44 -25.43
CA MET A 1 26.55 4.60 -23.95
C MET A 1 25.13 4.45 -23.46
N ALA A 2 24.96 3.82 -22.31
CA ALA A 2 23.82 2.96 -22.05
C ALA A 2 22.53 3.70 -21.62
N GLY A 3 21.50 3.71 -22.46
CA GLY A 3 20.12 3.96 -22.01
C GLY A 3 19.64 2.82 -21.10
N MET A 4 18.42 2.92 -20.52
CA MET A 4 17.86 1.85 -19.68
C MET A 4 17.88 0.49 -20.40
N THR A 5 17.55 0.49 -21.69
CA THR A 5 17.68 -0.67 -22.58
C THR A 5 19.08 -1.32 -22.57
N ASP A 6 20.16 -0.52 -22.51
CA ASP A 6 21.52 -1.06 -22.46
C ASP A 6 21.87 -1.58 -21.05
N VAL A 7 21.37 -0.97 -19.98
CA VAL A 7 21.52 -1.46 -18.60
C VAL A 7 20.91 -2.85 -18.46
N LEU A 8 19.68 -3.03 -18.96
CA LEU A 8 19.01 -4.33 -18.99
C LEU A 8 19.75 -5.35 -19.84
N ARG A 9 20.36 -4.91 -20.96
CA ARG A 9 21.18 -5.81 -21.78
C ARG A 9 22.41 -6.34 -21.04
N THR A 10 22.95 -5.56 -20.10
CA THR A 10 24.14 -5.93 -19.30
C THR A 10 23.83 -6.66 -17.99
N ASP A 11 22.58 -6.60 -17.51
CA ASP A 11 22.12 -7.30 -16.31
C ASP A 11 20.91 -8.20 -16.62
N PRO A 12 21.14 -9.49 -16.94
CA PRO A 12 20.07 -10.43 -17.26
C PRO A 12 19.07 -10.65 -16.12
N ALA A 13 19.49 -10.49 -14.86
CA ALA A 13 18.60 -10.65 -13.71
C ALA A 13 17.61 -9.48 -13.63
N LEU A 14 18.12 -8.26 -13.83
CA LEU A 14 17.28 -7.06 -13.93
C LEU A 14 16.34 -7.13 -15.16
N ALA A 15 16.83 -7.65 -16.29
CA ALA A 15 16.03 -7.83 -17.49
C ALA A 15 14.90 -8.86 -17.32
N ALA A 16 15.09 -9.90 -16.52
CA ALA A 16 14.07 -10.92 -16.27
C ALA A 16 13.00 -10.47 -15.25
N ASP A 17 13.21 -9.37 -14.54
CA ASP A 17 12.32 -8.89 -13.50
C ASP A 17 11.09 -8.16 -14.09
N GLY A 18 9.90 -8.75 -13.92
CA GLY A 18 8.66 -8.20 -14.46
C GLY A 18 8.31 -6.80 -13.94
N LEU A 19 8.72 -6.45 -12.72
CA LEU A 19 8.46 -5.13 -12.14
C LEU A 19 9.38 -4.07 -12.75
N VAL A 20 10.64 -4.42 -12.97
CA VAL A 20 11.58 -3.60 -13.74
C VAL A 20 11.04 -3.39 -15.16
N GLN A 21 10.61 -4.44 -15.84
CA GLN A 21 10.04 -4.32 -17.19
C GLN A 21 8.83 -3.38 -17.24
N ALA A 22 7.99 -3.37 -16.20
CA ALA A 22 6.87 -2.44 -16.09
C ALA A 22 7.31 -0.98 -15.85
N LEU A 23 8.45 -0.77 -15.17
CA LEU A 23 9.01 0.55 -14.88
C LEU A 23 9.73 1.17 -16.09
N VAL A 24 10.38 0.38 -16.93
CA VAL A 24 11.16 0.86 -18.10
C VAL A 24 10.41 1.88 -18.96
N PRO A 25 9.18 1.63 -19.45
CA PRO A 25 8.47 2.60 -20.27
C PRO A 25 8.14 3.90 -19.52
N VAL A 26 8.04 3.86 -18.19
CA VAL A 26 7.86 5.06 -17.36
C VAL A 26 9.16 5.84 -17.25
N LEU A 27 10.27 5.14 -17.02
CA LEU A 27 11.59 5.73 -16.77
C LEU A 27 12.27 6.27 -18.03
N GLU A 28 12.01 5.66 -19.19
CA GLU A 28 12.52 6.15 -20.48
C GLU A 28 11.71 7.32 -21.04
N HIS A 29 10.51 7.58 -20.52
CA HIS A 29 9.69 8.70 -20.95
C HIS A 29 10.29 10.05 -20.47
N PRO A 30 10.28 11.11 -21.30
CA PRO A 30 10.68 12.44 -20.85
C PRO A 30 9.89 12.89 -19.62
N THR A 31 10.60 13.42 -18.64
CA THR A 31 10.02 14.07 -17.46
C THR A 31 9.89 15.58 -17.68
N GLY A 32 8.86 16.17 -17.10
CA GLY A 32 8.68 17.62 -17.08
C GLY A 32 9.31 18.25 -15.84
N THR A 33 9.38 19.59 -15.83
CA THR A 33 9.81 20.38 -14.66
C THR A 33 8.71 21.38 -14.30
N SER A 34 8.24 21.34 -13.05
CA SER A 34 7.22 22.25 -12.54
C SER A 34 7.76 23.69 -12.44
N LYS A 35 6.85 24.67 -12.24
CA LYS A 35 7.22 26.07 -12.01
C LYS A 35 8.12 26.27 -10.78
N ALA A 36 8.05 25.35 -9.81
CA ALA A 36 8.88 25.36 -8.60
C ALA A 36 10.22 24.62 -8.79
N GLY A 37 10.52 24.12 -10.00
CA GLY A 37 11.77 23.40 -10.28
C GLY A 37 11.74 21.90 -9.97
N HIS A 38 10.63 21.36 -9.46
CA HIS A 38 10.52 19.92 -9.17
C HIS A 38 10.19 19.10 -10.42
N PRO A 39 10.81 17.92 -10.61
CA PRO A 39 10.47 17.03 -11.72
C PRO A 39 9.08 16.42 -11.55
N TYR A 40 8.42 16.08 -12.66
CA TYR A 40 7.18 15.33 -12.68
C TYR A 40 7.13 14.35 -13.87
N LEU A 41 6.33 13.29 -13.73
CA LEU A 41 6.01 12.38 -14.84
C LEU A 41 4.99 13.05 -15.76
N GLU A 42 5.30 13.14 -17.04
CA GLU A 42 4.34 13.56 -18.06
C GLU A 42 3.12 12.61 -18.09
N ARG A 43 1.99 13.09 -18.61
CA ARG A 43 0.70 12.40 -18.50
C ARG A 43 0.75 10.91 -18.90
N GLU A 44 1.38 10.59 -20.02
CA GLU A 44 1.49 9.21 -20.52
C GLU A 44 2.31 8.32 -19.59
N ALA A 45 3.45 8.82 -19.09
CA ALA A 45 4.28 8.12 -18.11
C ALA A 45 3.55 7.94 -16.78
N TRP A 46 2.81 8.97 -16.34
CA TRP A 46 2.00 8.91 -15.11
C TRP A 46 0.88 7.88 -15.22
N GLU A 47 0.10 7.88 -16.30
CA GLU A 47 -0.98 6.92 -16.52
C GLU A 47 -0.42 5.49 -16.60
N THR A 48 0.70 5.31 -17.30
CA THR A 48 1.41 4.02 -17.36
C THR A 48 1.86 3.55 -15.98
N PHE A 49 2.49 4.43 -15.20
CA PHE A 49 2.95 4.12 -13.85
C PHE A 49 1.77 3.76 -12.93
N ARG A 50 0.77 4.64 -12.84
CA ARG A 50 -0.43 4.46 -12.02
C ARG A 50 -1.14 3.14 -12.30
N ASP A 51 -1.31 2.81 -13.57
CA ASP A 51 -2.16 1.68 -13.98
C ASP A 51 -1.39 0.36 -14.05
N ARG A 52 -0.07 0.38 -14.27
CA ARG A 52 0.72 -0.84 -14.51
C ARG A 52 1.72 -1.21 -13.43
N VAL A 53 2.09 -0.27 -12.55
CA VAL A 53 3.11 -0.49 -11.51
C VAL A 53 2.46 -0.53 -10.12
N PRO A 54 2.39 -1.70 -9.45
CA PRO A 54 1.72 -1.84 -8.16
C PRO A 54 2.50 -1.13 -7.04
N HIS A 55 1.90 -0.14 -6.42
CA HIS A 55 2.62 0.75 -5.48
C HIS A 55 1.98 0.84 -4.08
N ILE A 56 1.03 -0.03 -3.76
CA ILE A 56 0.38 -0.11 -2.44
C ILE A 56 0.94 -1.28 -1.63
N LEU A 57 0.93 -1.15 -0.30
CA LEU A 57 1.34 -2.20 0.65
C LEU A 57 2.72 -2.80 0.27
N GLY A 58 2.89 -4.12 0.41
CA GLY A 58 4.15 -4.81 0.10
C GLY A 58 4.60 -4.70 -1.35
N ALA A 59 3.68 -4.43 -2.29
CA ALA A 59 4.06 -4.21 -3.68
C ALA A 59 4.79 -2.87 -3.87
N GLY A 60 4.43 -1.85 -3.09
CA GLY A 60 5.18 -0.58 -3.06
C GLY A 60 6.64 -0.79 -2.64
N LEU A 61 6.89 -1.60 -1.61
CA LEU A 61 8.26 -1.91 -1.19
C LEU A 61 9.04 -2.63 -2.30
N ALA A 62 8.43 -3.60 -2.97
CA ALA A 62 9.04 -4.27 -4.11
C ALA A 62 9.39 -3.29 -5.26
N VAL A 63 8.54 -2.28 -5.52
CA VAL A 63 8.85 -1.23 -6.49
C VAL A 63 10.04 -0.39 -6.03
N HIS A 64 10.12 -0.04 -4.75
CA HIS A 64 11.26 0.69 -4.20
C HIS A 64 12.56 -0.11 -4.41
N GLU A 65 12.57 -1.39 -4.04
CA GLU A 65 13.72 -2.29 -4.26
C GLU A 65 14.09 -2.43 -5.74
N ALA A 66 13.10 -2.48 -6.64
CA ALA A 66 13.35 -2.51 -8.08
C ALA A 66 14.01 -1.20 -8.56
N LEU A 67 13.52 -0.04 -8.11
CA LEU A 67 14.13 1.25 -8.40
C LEU A 67 15.56 1.35 -7.85
N ASP A 68 15.82 0.82 -6.65
CA ASP A 68 17.16 0.79 -6.05
C ASP A 68 18.14 -0.06 -6.87
N ARG A 69 17.72 -1.26 -7.29
CA ARG A 69 18.52 -2.12 -8.18
C ARG A 69 18.82 -1.45 -9.52
N ILE A 70 17.84 -0.77 -10.11
CA ILE A 70 18.04 0.02 -11.33
C ILE A 70 19.11 1.11 -11.11
N VAL A 71 19.05 1.85 -10.00
CA VAL A 71 20.06 2.87 -9.67
C VAL A 71 21.45 2.27 -9.51
N VAL A 72 21.59 1.13 -8.82
CA VAL A 72 22.87 0.43 -8.68
C VAL A 72 23.43 0.02 -10.04
N ALA A 73 22.58 -0.52 -10.92
CA ALA A 73 22.97 -0.93 -12.25
C ALA A 73 23.42 0.26 -13.13
N LEU A 74 22.69 1.39 -13.08
CA LEU A 74 23.05 2.64 -13.77
C LEU A 74 24.40 3.20 -13.32
N ARG A 75 24.81 2.95 -12.07
CA ARG A 75 26.10 3.37 -11.51
C ARG A 75 27.27 2.44 -11.83
N GLY A 76 27.05 1.36 -12.59
CA GLY A 76 28.10 0.40 -12.97
C GLY A 76 28.26 -0.79 -12.01
N GLY A 77 27.24 -1.10 -11.20
CA GLY A 77 27.17 -2.32 -10.39
C GLY A 77 27.72 -2.19 -8.96
N PRO A 78 27.65 -3.26 -8.15
CA PRO A 78 27.90 -3.24 -6.71
C PRO A 78 29.36 -2.95 -6.28
N GLY A 79 30.27 -2.71 -7.24
CA GLY A 79 31.67 -2.31 -7.01
C GLY A 79 31.98 -0.82 -7.22
N GLY A 80 30.99 -0.01 -7.62
CA GLY A 80 31.14 1.43 -7.76
C GLY A 80 31.07 2.11 -6.39
N SER A 81 32.21 2.27 -5.71
CA SER A 81 32.29 3.05 -4.47
C SER A 81 32.00 4.54 -4.76
N ARG A 82 30.77 4.98 -4.48
CA ARG A 82 30.45 6.40 -4.33
C ARG A 82 29.34 6.52 -3.29
N GLU A 83 29.59 7.31 -2.25
CA GLU A 83 28.67 7.59 -1.16
C GLU A 83 27.27 7.88 -1.71
N ASP A 84 26.26 7.19 -1.19
CA ASP A 84 24.88 7.56 -1.46
C ASP A 84 24.67 9.00 -1.00
N PRO A 85 24.24 9.93 -1.88
CA PRO A 85 23.70 11.18 -1.37
C PRO A 85 22.54 10.81 -0.44
N PRO A 86 22.50 11.33 0.80
CA PRO A 86 21.45 10.98 1.72
C PRO A 86 20.09 11.25 1.07
N LEU A 87 19.16 10.31 1.23
CA LEU A 87 17.76 10.57 0.88
C LEU A 87 17.36 11.89 1.54
N PRO A 88 16.79 12.85 0.80
CA PRO A 88 16.33 14.09 1.39
C PRO A 88 15.33 13.76 2.50
N THR A 89 15.69 14.07 3.74
CA THR A 89 14.80 13.88 4.89
C THR A 89 13.63 14.86 4.79
N ALA A 90 12.50 14.59 5.46
CA ALA A 90 11.38 15.54 5.51
C ALA A 90 11.80 16.97 5.94
N SER A 91 12.89 17.09 6.71
CA SER A 91 13.50 18.38 7.11
C SER A 91 14.17 19.12 5.94
N SER A 92 14.73 18.41 4.96
CA SER A 92 15.39 19.00 3.79
C SER A 92 14.43 19.65 2.78
N TYR A 93 13.11 19.44 2.93
CA TYR A 93 12.07 20.13 2.17
C TYR A 93 11.59 21.42 2.83
N ALA A 94 11.85 21.60 4.14
CA ALA A 94 11.41 22.77 4.90
C ALA A 94 12.42 23.92 4.88
N GLU A 95 13.72 23.60 4.69
CA GLU A 95 14.78 24.58 4.60
C GLU A 95 15.22 24.73 3.14
N GLY A 96 14.82 25.83 2.51
CA GLY A 96 15.16 26.15 1.12
C GLY A 96 16.68 26.24 0.93
N GLY A 97 17.29 25.14 0.50
CA GLY A 97 18.71 25.11 0.14
C GLY A 97 19.37 23.76 0.40
N THR A 98 19.04 22.74 -0.39
CA THR A 98 19.97 21.61 -0.58
C THR A 98 20.92 21.96 -1.72
N SER A 99 22.18 22.27 -1.39
CA SER A 99 23.24 22.26 -2.39
C SER A 99 23.51 20.80 -2.76
N TYR A 100 23.39 20.50 -4.04
CA TYR A 100 23.66 19.19 -4.60
C TYR A 100 25.16 18.87 -4.50
N PRO A 101 25.56 17.61 -4.24
CA PRO A 101 26.95 17.20 -4.36
C PRO A 101 27.42 17.38 -5.81
N ASP A 102 28.64 17.89 -5.95
CA ASP A 102 29.39 18.24 -7.15
C ASP A 102 28.91 17.52 -8.44
N GLU A 103 28.20 18.27 -9.30
CA GLU A 103 27.61 17.81 -10.58
C GLU A 103 28.72 17.46 -11.59
N ALA A 104 29.19 16.22 -11.55
CA ALA A 104 29.57 15.57 -12.79
C ALA A 104 28.29 15.41 -13.62
N THR A 105 28.06 16.32 -14.57
CA THR A 105 26.85 16.35 -15.42
C THR A 105 26.65 14.97 -16.05
N LEU A 106 25.60 14.27 -15.62
CA LEU A 106 25.22 13.01 -16.25
C LEU A 106 24.79 13.31 -17.70
N PRO A 107 25.02 12.36 -18.64
CA PRO A 107 24.37 12.40 -19.95
C PRO A 107 22.86 12.67 -19.80
N ALA A 108 22.28 13.49 -20.68
CA ALA A 108 20.89 13.95 -20.57
C ALA A 108 19.86 12.81 -20.40
N ASP A 109 20.09 11.66 -21.05
CA ASP A 109 19.22 10.48 -20.92
C ASP A 109 19.27 9.88 -19.51
N LEU A 110 20.46 9.87 -18.87
CA LEU A 110 20.63 9.38 -17.50
C LEU A 110 20.08 10.38 -16.47
N ASP A 111 20.17 11.68 -16.76
CA ASP A 111 19.53 12.72 -15.94
C ASP A 111 18.00 12.58 -15.95
N ASN A 112 17.40 12.33 -17.11
CA ASN A 112 15.96 12.08 -17.21
C ASN A 112 15.53 10.84 -16.42
N VAL A 113 16.25 9.72 -16.56
CA VAL A 113 15.95 8.48 -15.82
C VAL A 113 16.06 8.71 -14.31
N ALA A 114 17.10 9.40 -13.85
CA ALA A 114 17.28 9.72 -12.43
C ALA A 114 16.11 10.56 -11.87
N ARG A 115 15.67 11.57 -12.61
CA ARG A 115 14.48 12.38 -12.29
C ARG A 115 13.20 11.55 -12.25
N ALA A 116 12.99 10.65 -13.22
CA ALA A 116 11.83 9.77 -13.24
C ALA A 116 11.82 8.82 -12.03
N ILE A 117 12.98 8.23 -11.69
CA ILE A 117 13.16 7.40 -10.48
C ILE A 117 12.81 8.18 -9.22
N GLN A 118 13.26 9.43 -9.10
CA GLN A 118 12.95 10.29 -7.97
C GLN A 118 11.43 10.48 -7.81
N VAL A 119 10.72 10.80 -8.90
CA VAL A 119 9.26 10.99 -8.86
C VAL A 119 8.56 9.67 -8.50
N CYS A 120 8.97 8.55 -9.11
CA CYS A 120 8.40 7.23 -8.81
C CYS A 120 8.57 6.87 -7.33
N ARG A 121 9.76 7.04 -6.75
CA ARG A 121 10.01 6.80 -5.32
C ARG A 121 9.12 7.66 -4.44
N GLN A 122 8.95 8.95 -4.76
CA GLN A 122 8.09 9.84 -3.99
C GLN A 122 6.63 9.37 -3.98
N VAL A 123 6.10 8.97 -5.14
CA VAL A 123 4.73 8.46 -5.25
C VAL A 123 4.58 7.16 -4.46
N VAL A 124 5.52 6.23 -4.62
CA VAL A 124 5.51 4.92 -3.93
C VAL A 124 5.58 5.10 -2.42
N ASN A 125 6.48 5.95 -1.93
CA ASN A 125 6.62 6.23 -0.50
C ASN A 125 5.34 6.82 0.08
N THR A 126 4.70 7.74 -0.65
CA THR A 126 3.41 8.29 -0.24
C THR A 126 2.37 7.18 -0.16
N ALA A 127 2.27 6.34 -1.20
CA ALA A 127 1.27 5.28 -1.27
C ALA A 127 1.45 4.19 -0.22
N ILE A 128 2.67 3.75 0.08
CA ILE A 128 2.95 2.76 1.14
C ILE A 128 2.44 3.26 2.50
N ILE A 129 2.55 4.55 2.76
CA ILE A 129 2.11 5.16 4.02
C ILE A 129 0.59 5.37 4.03
N THR A 130 0.01 5.86 2.94
CA THR A 130 -1.40 6.26 2.91
C THR A 130 -2.36 5.15 2.52
N ALA A 131 -1.92 4.11 1.81
CA ALA A 131 -2.79 3.01 1.39
C ALA A 131 -3.34 2.18 2.56
N PRO A 132 -2.57 1.81 3.61
CA PRO A 132 -3.12 1.06 4.74
C PRO A 132 -4.35 1.71 5.40
N PRO A 133 -4.30 2.98 5.88
CA PRO A 133 -5.48 3.60 6.48
C PRO A 133 -6.62 3.80 5.47
N ASP A 134 -6.30 4.09 4.20
CA ASP A 134 -7.31 4.23 3.15
C ASP A 134 -8.09 2.94 2.89
N LEU A 135 -7.38 1.82 2.74
CA LEU A 135 -7.95 0.52 2.49
C LEU A 135 -8.66 -0.05 3.73
N TRP A 136 -8.17 0.27 4.93
CA TRP A 136 -8.88 -0.02 6.18
C TRP A 136 -10.24 0.69 6.22
N LEU A 137 -10.31 1.98 5.87
CA LEU A 137 -11.59 2.70 5.75
C LEU A 137 -12.48 2.09 4.65
N THR A 138 -11.90 1.72 3.51
CA THR A 138 -12.61 1.04 2.42
C THR A 138 -13.27 -0.25 2.89
N ARG A 139 -12.58 -1.07 3.70
CA ARG A 139 -13.17 -2.29 4.26
C ARG A 139 -14.39 -1.99 5.13
N HIS A 140 -14.34 -0.93 5.94
CA HIS A 140 -15.45 -0.53 6.82
C HIS A 140 -16.65 -0.04 6.03
N VAL A 141 -16.43 0.87 5.09
CA VAL A 141 -17.50 1.39 4.22
C VAL A 141 -18.15 0.26 3.44
N LEU A 142 -17.36 -0.58 2.76
CA LEU A 142 -17.90 -1.71 2.00
C LEU A 142 -18.59 -2.75 2.89
N GLY A 143 -18.07 -3.00 4.09
CA GLY A 143 -18.69 -3.90 5.05
C GLY A 143 -20.05 -3.40 5.53
N PHE A 144 -20.18 -2.10 5.79
CA PHE A 144 -21.44 -1.47 6.15
C PHE A 144 -22.44 -1.50 4.98
N LEU A 145 -21.99 -1.16 3.76
CA LEU A 145 -22.83 -1.27 2.58
C LEU A 145 -23.32 -2.71 2.34
N ALA A 146 -22.46 -3.71 2.57
CA ALA A 146 -22.83 -5.11 2.46
C ALA A 146 -23.88 -5.52 3.50
N ASP A 147 -23.73 -5.08 4.75
CA ASP A 147 -24.70 -5.33 5.83
C ASP A 147 -26.08 -4.75 5.52
N LEU A 148 -26.10 -3.59 4.85
CA LEU A 148 -27.32 -2.93 4.39
C LEU A 148 -27.89 -3.46 3.06
N GLY A 149 -27.22 -4.42 2.41
CA GLY A 149 -27.60 -4.93 1.08
C GLY A 149 -27.40 -3.92 -0.07
N LEU A 150 -26.60 -2.88 0.14
CA LEU A 150 -26.31 -1.86 -0.87
C LEU A 150 -25.28 -2.31 -1.91
N THR A 151 -24.39 -3.24 -1.56
CA THR A 151 -23.46 -3.86 -2.53
C THR A 151 -24.21 -4.66 -3.59
N ASP A 152 -25.23 -5.41 -3.20
CA ASP A 152 -26.06 -6.19 -4.13
C ASP A 152 -26.82 -5.28 -5.10
N ARG A 153 -27.39 -4.18 -4.59
CA ARG A 153 -28.04 -3.16 -5.42
C ARG A 153 -27.08 -2.56 -6.46
N LEU A 154 -25.82 -2.28 -6.07
CA LEU A 154 -24.80 -1.80 -7.00
C LEU A 154 -24.45 -2.86 -8.06
N LEU A 155 -24.33 -4.13 -7.68
CA LEU A 155 -24.03 -5.25 -8.58
C LEU A 155 -25.13 -5.51 -9.61
N GLU A 156 -26.39 -5.29 -9.21
CA GLU A 156 -27.57 -5.30 -10.09
C GLU A 156 -27.61 -4.11 -11.07
N GLY A 157 -26.72 -3.14 -10.90
CA GLY A 157 -26.64 -1.94 -11.73
C GLY A 157 -27.56 -0.80 -11.27
N SER A 158 -28.17 -0.92 -10.08
CA SER A 158 -28.97 0.16 -9.52
C SER A 158 -28.09 1.32 -9.07
N ALA A 159 -28.57 2.54 -9.31
CA ALA A 159 -27.98 3.73 -8.71
C ALA A 159 -28.45 3.88 -7.24
N ILE A 160 -27.53 4.33 -6.39
CA ILE A 160 -27.81 4.73 -5.02
C ILE A 160 -27.88 6.26 -4.99
N TYR A 161 -29.04 6.78 -4.61
CA TYR A 161 -29.29 8.20 -4.40
C TYR A 161 -29.35 8.47 -2.89
N PRO A 162 -28.38 9.18 -2.29
CA PRO A 162 -28.30 9.36 -0.85
C PRO A 162 -29.57 9.92 -0.19
N ASP A 163 -30.21 10.89 -0.84
CA ASP A 163 -31.42 11.60 -0.39
C ASP A 163 -32.70 10.73 -0.39
N ALA A 164 -32.73 9.71 -1.26
CA ALA A 164 -33.86 8.82 -1.42
C ALA A 164 -33.60 7.38 -0.94
N CYS A 165 -32.39 7.09 -0.43
CA CYS A 165 -32.00 5.73 -0.08
C CYS A 165 -32.72 5.21 1.17
N ARG A 166 -33.34 4.04 1.06
CA ARG A 166 -34.04 3.36 2.16
C ARG A 166 -33.59 1.91 2.28
N VAL A 167 -33.51 1.42 3.51
CA VAL A 167 -33.24 0.02 3.85
C VAL A 167 -34.28 -0.43 4.87
N GLY A 168 -34.98 -1.54 4.61
CA GLY A 168 -36.09 -1.99 5.46
C GLY A 168 -37.22 -0.96 5.63
N GLY A 169 -37.39 -0.04 4.67
CA GLY A 169 -38.37 1.05 4.72
C GLY A 169 -37.90 2.32 5.46
N ALA A 170 -36.84 2.25 6.26
CA ALA A 170 -36.25 3.39 6.95
C ALA A 170 -35.30 4.18 6.03
N PRO A 171 -35.33 5.52 6.05
CA PRO A 171 -34.33 6.32 5.34
C PRO A 171 -32.96 6.17 6.01
N LEU A 172 -31.91 6.11 5.20
CA LEU A 172 -30.54 6.22 5.70
C LEU A 172 -30.18 7.70 5.95
N HIS A 173 -29.14 7.93 6.76
CA HIS A 173 -28.65 9.28 7.01
C HIS A 173 -27.91 9.82 5.77
N GLU A 174 -28.60 10.65 4.98
CA GLU A 174 -28.11 11.15 3.68
C GLU A 174 -26.68 11.72 3.73
N PRO A 175 -26.31 12.64 4.65
CA PRO A 175 -24.95 13.19 4.67
C PRO A 175 -23.84 12.19 4.97
N GLU A 176 -24.15 11.05 5.58
CA GLU A 176 -23.16 9.99 5.84
C GLU A 176 -23.02 9.11 4.62
N LEU A 177 -24.14 8.68 4.03
CA LEU A 177 -24.13 7.87 2.82
C LEU A 177 -23.49 8.60 1.62
N ASP A 178 -23.73 9.91 1.45
CA ASP A 178 -23.05 10.71 0.41
C ASP A 178 -21.54 10.76 0.63
N LYS A 179 -21.06 10.90 1.88
CA LYS A 179 -19.62 10.88 2.18
C LYS A 179 -19.00 9.53 1.84
N ASP A 180 -19.66 8.44 2.23
CA ASP A 180 -19.20 7.08 1.96
C ASP A 180 -19.12 6.81 0.45
N LEU A 181 -20.15 7.20 -0.30
CA LEU A 181 -20.18 7.01 -1.75
C LEU A 181 -19.19 7.91 -2.48
N ARG A 182 -18.96 9.15 -2.03
CA ARG A 182 -17.89 10.01 -2.56
C ARG A 182 -16.50 9.48 -2.23
N PHE A 183 -16.34 8.88 -1.06
CA PHE A 183 -15.12 8.18 -0.71
C PHE A 183 -14.89 7.03 -1.71
N LEU A 184 -15.87 6.17 -1.96
CA LEU A 184 -15.77 5.10 -2.96
C LEU A 184 -15.57 5.61 -4.40
N LEU A 185 -16.18 6.74 -4.77
CA LEU A 185 -16.01 7.41 -6.06
C LEU A 185 -14.55 7.79 -6.26
N SER A 186 -13.94 8.38 -5.25
CA SER A 186 -12.53 8.77 -5.29
C SER A 186 -11.55 7.60 -5.26
N ARG A 187 -12.04 6.35 -5.10
CA ARG A 187 -11.28 5.08 -5.18
C ARG A 187 -11.61 4.29 -6.46
N GLY A 188 -12.45 4.84 -7.34
CA GLY A 188 -12.87 4.20 -8.59
C GLY A 188 -13.77 2.97 -8.40
N ILE A 189 -14.42 2.83 -7.24
CA ILE A 189 -15.34 1.71 -6.93
C ILE A 189 -16.76 2.02 -7.41
N VAL A 190 -17.15 3.30 -7.39
CA VAL A 190 -18.42 3.77 -7.95
C VAL A 190 -18.16 4.91 -8.93
N ASP A 191 -19.06 5.09 -9.89
CA ASP A 191 -19.12 6.24 -10.78
C ASP A 191 -20.28 7.15 -10.39
N GLN A 192 -20.11 8.46 -10.62
CA GLN A 192 -21.22 9.40 -10.51
C GLN A 192 -22.23 9.17 -11.64
N TYR A 193 -23.52 9.13 -11.28
CA TYR A 193 -24.64 8.96 -12.21
C TYR A 193 -25.79 9.87 -11.77
N ASP A 194 -26.06 10.93 -12.54
CA ASP A 194 -26.92 12.04 -12.14
C ASP A 194 -26.51 12.59 -10.75
N ASN A 195 -27.44 12.60 -9.80
CA ASN A 195 -27.20 12.96 -8.39
C ASN A 195 -26.93 11.73 -7.50
N GLY A 196 -26.74 10.55 -8.09
CA GLY A 196 -26.48 9.30 -7.39
C GLY A 196 -25.17 8.65 -7.81
N PHE A 197 -24.99 7.40 -7.40
CA PHE A 197 -23.78 6.62 -7.60
C PHE A 197 -24.11 5.22 -8.10
N ARG A 198 -23.37 4.72 -9.08
CA ARG A 198 -23.50 3.36 -9.60
C ARG A 198 -22.16 2.63 -9.53
N ILE A 199 -22.17 1.31 -9.62
CA ILE A 199 -20.92 0.54 -9.71
C ILE A 199 -20.06 1.04 -10.88
N ALA A 200 -18.75 1.20 -10.65
CA ALA A 200 -17.82 1.53 -11.73
C ALA A 200 -17.67 0.35 -12.70
N GLY A 201 -17.48 0.64 -13.99
CA GLY A 201 -17.50 -0.37 -15.07
C GLY A 201 -16.34 -1.37 -15.10
N HIS A 202 -15.47 -1.39 -14.10
CA HIS A 202 -14.24 -2.19 -14.12
C HIS A 202 -14.45 -3.61 -13.54
N PRO A 203 -13.99 -4.70 -14.19
CA PRO A 203 -14.20 -6.08 -13.69
C PRO A 203 -13.66 -6.34 -12.27
N ARG A 204 -12.58 -5.66 -11.87
CA ARG A 204 -12.03 -5.78 -10.52
C ARG A 204 -13.00 -5.25 -9.45
N VAL A 205 -13.73 -4.17 -9.75
CA VAL A 205 -14.73 -3.60 -8.83
C VAL A 205 -15.87 -4.57 -8.62
N ARG A 206 -16.35 -5.18 -9.71
CA ARG A 206 -17.39 -6.21 -9.65
C ARG A 206 -16.97 -7.37 -8.73
N ARG A 207 -15.77 -7.93 -8.92
CA ARG A 207 -15.25 -9.00 -8.04
C ARG A 207 -15.14 -8.55 -6.59
N LEU A 208 -14.60 -7.35 -6.35
CA LEU A 208 -14.50 -6.78 -5.01
C LEU A 208 -15.86 -6.72 -4.30
N LEU A 209 -16.91 -6.26 -5.00
CA LEU A 209 -18.26 -6.17 -4.43
C LEU A 209 -18.95 -7.54 -4.32
N GLU A 210 -18.67 -8.50 -5.21
CA GLU A 210 -19.17 -9.88 -5.14
C GLU A 210 -18.61 -10.64 -3.93
N ASP A 211 -17.37 -10.34 -3.55
CA ASP A 211 -16.66 -11.09 -2.50
C ASP A 211 -16.67 -10.38 -1.14
N VAL A 212 -16.91 -9.06 -1.08
CA VAL A 212 -16.98 -8.36 0.20
C VAL A 212 -18.16 -8.85 1.04
N ARG A 213 -17.95 -8.90 2.35
CA ARG A 213 -18.94 -9.34 3.35
C ARG A 213 -19.10 -8.28 4.44
N PRO A 214 -20.22 -8.32 5.20
CA PRO A 214 -20.33 -7.56 6.43
C PRO A 214 -19.11 -7.72 7.34
N LEU A 215 -18.86 -6.73 8.20
CA LEU A 215 -17.81 -6.86 9.21
C LEU A 215 -18.23 -7.93 10.24
N PRO A 216 -17.29 -8.76 10.73
CA PRO A 216 -17.62 -9.74 11.75
C PRO A 216 -18.04 -9.06 13.06
N ALA A 217 -19.22 -9.40 13.58
CA ALA A 217 -19.81 -8.74 14.76
C ALA A 217 -18.99 -8.90 16.05
N HIS A 218 -18.18 -9.96 16.15
CA HIS A 218 -17.31 -10.21 17.30
C HIS A 218 -16.00 -9.41 17.27
N ILE A 219 -15.68 -8.74 16.17
CA ILE A 219 -14.49 -7.90 16.05
C ILE A 219 -14.88 -6.45 16.36
N PRO A 220 -14.46 -5.89 17.52
CA PRO A 220 -14.85 -4.53 17.87
C PRO A 220 -14.01 -3.50 17.08
N ALA A 221 -14.58 -2.31 16.91
CA ALA A 221 -13.85 -1.17 16.35
C ALA A 221 -12.58 -0.81 17.15
N GLY A 222 -12.58 -1.11 18.46
CA GLY A 222 -11.47 -0.84 19.39
C GLY A 222 -10.40 -1.94 19.47
N ILE A 223 -10.33 -2.88 18.52
CA ILE A 223 -9.42 -4.04 18.58
C ILE A 223 -7.93 -3.67 18.71
N SER A 224 -7.51 -2.47 18.33
CA SER A 224 -6.13 -1.97 18.57
C SER A 224 -5.74 -1.97 20.06
N ALA A 225 -6.71 -1.80 20.97
CA ALA A 225 -6.45 -1.87 22.41
C ALA A 225 -6.10 -3.30 22.85
N TRP A 226 -6.68 -4.32 22.20
CA TRP A 226 -6.37 -5.73 22.47
C TRP A 226 -5.00 -6.10 21.91
N TRP A 227 -4.64 -5.59 20.73
CA TRP A 227 -3.28 -5.69 20.21
C TRP A 227 -2.23 -5.09 21.14
N ARG A 228 -2.49 -3.89 21.67
CA ARG A 228 -1.61 -3.27 22.67
C ARG A 228 -1.44 -4.17 23.89
N ALA A 229 -2.53 -4.64 24.47
CA ALA A 229 -2.51 -5.52 25.65
C ALA A 229 -1.67 -6.79 25.39
N LEU A 230 -1.83 -7.41 24.21
CA LEU A 230 -1.02 -8.55 23.78
C LEU A 230 0.48 -8.26 23.85
N PHE A 231 0.92 -7.12 23.27
CA PHE A 231 2.34 -6.75 23.16
C PHE A 231 2.95 -6.16 24.44
N SER A 232 2.10 -5.66 25.33
CA SER A 232 2.49 -5.21 26.67
C SER A 232 2.54 -6.36 27.68
N GLY A 233 2.02 -7.55 27.34
CA GLY A 233 1.94 -8.70 28.24
C GLY A 233 0.79 -8.59 29.26
N ASP A 234 -0.20 -7.73 28.98
CA ASP A 234 -1.40 -7.58 29.80
C ASP A 234 -2.31 -8.81 29.65
N SER A 235 -3.21 -9.04 30.61
CA SER A 235 -4.14 -10.16 30.54
C SER A 235 -5.22 -9.93 29.48
N LEU A 236 -5.41 -10.92 28.63
CA LEU A 236 -6.48 -11.00 27.64
C LEU A 236 -7.42 -12.16 27.99
N THR A 237 -8.71 -12.00 27.69
CA THR A 237 -9.67 -13.12 27.79
C THR A 237 -9.52 -14.07 26.61
N THR A 238 -10.04 -15.29 26.73
CA THR A 238 -10.05 -16.26 25.63
C THR A 238 -10.74 -15.69 24.38
N ASP A 239 -11.91 -15.07 24.54
CA ASP A 239 -12.66 -14.46 23.42
C ASP A 239 -11.85 -13.36 22.70
N GLN A 240 -11.05 -12.58 23.45
CA GLN A 240 -10.17 -11.57 22.87
C GLN A 240 -9.04 -12.20 22.07
N ILE A 241 -8.42 -13.27 22.59
CA ILE A 241 -7.38 -14.02 21.87
C ILE A 241 -7.94 -14.66 20.61
N ASP A 242 -9.12 -15.27 20.69
CA ASP A 242 -9.77 -15.89 19.54
C ASP A 242 -10.11 -14.86 18.46
N ALA A 243 -10.60 -13.68 18.84
CA ALA A 243 -10.85 -12.58 17.90
C ALA A 243 -9.56 -12.04 17.25
N LEU A 244 -8.46 -11.92 18.00
CA LEU A 244 -7.16 -11.52 17.47
C LEU A 244 -6.57 -12.55 16.51
N LEU A 245 -6.75 -13.84 16.80
CA LEU A 245 -6.36 -14.93 15.90
C LEU A 245 -7.20 -14.92 14.63
N ASP A 246 -8.52 -14.77 14.75
CA ASP A 246 -9.44 -14.73 13.61
C ASP A 246 -9.12 -13.56 12.66
N VAL A 247 -8.96 -12.34 13.19
CA VAL A 247 -8.59 -11.20 12.35
C VAL A 247 -7.23 -11.40 11.68
N SER A 248 -6.26 -12.05 12.34
CA SER A 248 -4.93 -12.27 11.77
C SER A 248 -4.88 -13.43 10.77
N HIS A 249 -5.87 -14.32 10.80
CA HIS A 249 -5.86 -15.53 10.00
C HIS A 249 -5.99 -15.23 8.51
N GLY A 250 -5.30 -16.04 7.70
CA GLY A 250 -5.37 -15.99 6.24
C GLY A 250 -4.76 -14.73 5.62
N ALA A 251 -3.88 -14.01 6.35
CA ALA A 251 -3.11 -12.93 5.75
C ALA A 251 -2.18 -13.51 4.67
N ALA A 252 -2.46 -13.17 3.41
CA ALA A 252 -1.68 -13.61 2.28
C ALA A 252 -0.89 -12.42 1.71
N ARG A 253 0.37 -12.68 1.35
CA ARG A 253 1.13 -11.73 0.55
C ARG A 253 0.53 -11.66 -0.85
N ARG A 254 0.52 -10.47 -1.43
CA ARG A 254 0.22 -10.32 -2.85
C ARG A 254 1.35 -10.94 -3.68
N ASP A 255 1.05 -12.07 -4.33
CA ASP A 255 1.99 -12.74 -5.22
C ASP A 255 1.95 -12.19 -6.66
N ALA A 256 0.82 -11.63 -7.08
CA ALA A 256 0.63 -11.09 -8.43
C ALA A 256 1.03 -9.61 -8.50
N LEU A 257 2.18 -9.35 -9.11
CA LEU A 257 2.66 -8.00 -9.44
C LEU A 257 1.95 -7.35 -10.65
N PRO A 258 1.50 -8.09 -11.70
CA PRO A 258 0.81 -7.44 -12.81
C PRO A 258 -0.46 -6.75 -12.32
N GLN A 259 -0.56 -5.45 -12.60
CA GLN A 259 -1.80 -4.71 -12.49
C GLN A 259 -2.08 -3.96 -13.80
N ASN A 260 -3.35 -3.69 -14.06
CA ASN A 260 -3.80 -2.87 -15.17
C ASN A 260 -4.69 -1.70 -14.70
N HIS A 261 -4.83 -1.54 -13.38
CA HIS A 261 -5.54 -0.45 -12.73
C HIS A 261 -5.08 -0.34 -11.27
N TRP A 262 -5.13 0.88 -10.74
CA TRP A 262 -4.86 1.19 -9.33
C TRP A 262 -5.96 0.78 -8.32
N ILE A 263 -7.07 0.20 -8.78
CA ILE A 263 -8.14 -0.26 -7.87
C ILE A 263 -7.61 -1.46 -7.08
N ALA A 264 -7.70 -1.38 -5.76
CA ALA A 264 -7.36 -2.45 -4.83
C ALA A 264 -8.31 -3.64 -5.00
N ASP A 265 -7.79 -4.86 -4.86
CA ASP A 265 -8.64 -6.04 -4.74
C ASP A 265 -9.03 -6.32 -3.29
N LEU A 266 -9.82 -7.37 -3.08
CA LEU A 266 -10.28 -7.73 -1.74
C LEU A 266 -9.12 -8.11 -0.82
N ASP A 267 -8.07 -8.74 -1.36
CA ASP A 267 -6.91 -9.15 -0.56
C ASP A 267 -6.15 -7.92 -0.04
N ASP A 268 -5.92 -6.91 -0.89
CA ASP A 268 -5.35 -5.63 -0.49
C ASP A 268 -6.18 -4.97 0.63
N VAL A 269 -7.51 -4.91 0.46
CA VAL A 269 -8.45 -4.30 1.42
C VAL A 269 -8.46 -5.07 2.75
N GLN A 270 -8.48 -6.40 2.69
CA GLN A 270 -8.49 -7.26 3.88
C GLN A 270 -7.14 -7.23 4.59
N LEU A 271 -6.03 -7.15 3.88
CA LEU A 271 -4.70 -7.02 4.50
C LEU A 271 -4.61 -5.71 5.28
N ALA A 272 -5.06 -4.59 4.71
CA ALA A 272 -5.11 -3.31 5.40
C ALA A 272 -6.04 -3.32 6.63
N TYR A 273 -7.19 -4.00 6.55
CA TYR A 273 -8.10 -4.18 7.67
C TYR A 273 -7.43 -4.82 8.90
N ARG A 274 -6.53 -5.77 8.66
CA ARG A 274 -5.73 -6.44 9.69
C ARG A 274 -4.56 -5.60 10.17
N LEU A 275 -3.86 -4.97 9.22
CA LEU A 275 -2.60 -4.27 9.45
C LEU A 275 -2.78 -3.02 10.31
N VAL A 276 -3.76 -2.17 10.01
CA VAL A 276 -3.92 -0.87 10.70
C VAL A 276 -4.10 -1.02 12.22
N PRO A 277 -5.07 -1.81 12.74
CA PRO A 277 -5.22 -1.95 14.19
C PRO A 277 -4.02 -2.61 14.86
N LEU A 278 -3.35 -3.54 14.17
CA LEU A 278 -2.12 -4.17 14.64
C LEU A 278 -1.00 -3.14 14.85
N VAL A 279 -0.75 -2.30 13.85
CA VAL A 279 0.31 -1.26 13.91
C VAL A 279 0.01 -0.22 14.98
N LEU A 280 -1.26 0.17 15.14
CA LEU A 280 -1.67 1.05 16.24
C LEU A 280 -1.43 0.40 17.60
N GLY A 281 -1.69 -0.90 17.73
CA GLY A 281 -1.38 -1.67 18.94
C GLY A 281 0.12 -1.72 19.24
N LEU A 282 0.95 -2.03 18.24
CA LEU A 282 2.42 -2.02 18.36
C LEU A 282 2.92 -0.64 18.81
N ARG A 283 2.41 0.43 18.19
CA ARG A 283 2.79 1.80 18.54
C ARG A 283 2.40 2.15 19.97
N ALA A 284 1.19 1.78 20.39
CA ALA A 284 0.69 2.05 21.73
C ALA A 284 1.38 1.21 22.83
N ALA A 285 2.02 0.10 22.44
CA ALA A 285 2.90 -0.70 23.30
C ALA A 285 4.39 -0.29 23.19
N ASP A 286 4.70 0.80 22.48
CA ASP A 286 6.04 1.33 22.21
C ASP A 286 7.00 0.35 21.49
N ARG A 287 6.46 -0.66 20.79
CA ARG A 287 7.25 -1.69 20.09
C ARG A 287 7.82 -1.25 18.75
N CYS A 288 7.27 -0.20 18.13
CA CYS A 288 7.76 0.27 16.83
C CYS A 288 9.22 0.76 16.87
N ARG A 289 9.76 1.15 18.03
CA ARG A 289 11.16 1.60 18.15
C ARG A 289 12.17 0.48 17.90
N ASP A 290 11.76 -0.75 18.16
CA ASP A 290 12.59 -1.94 18.02
C ASP A 290 12.54 -2.50 16.59
N LEU A 291 11.65 -1.97 15.74
CA LEU A 291 11.43 -2.41 14.36
C LEU A 291 12.24 -1.58 13.37
N VAL A 292 13.56 -1.68 13.50
CA VAL A 292 14.52 -1.11 12.53
C VAL A 292 14.90 -2.15 11.48
N ASP A 293 15.36 -1.71 10.31
CA ASP A 293 15.81 -2.61 9.24
C ASP A 293 16.81 -3.67 9.76
N GLY A 294 16.58 -4.92 9.39
CA GLY A 294 17.37 -6.07 9.82
C GLY A 294 17.13 -6.54 11.26
N ALA A 295 16.29 -5.86 12.05
CA ALA A 295 15.93 -6.31 13.40
C ALA A 295 15.29 -7.70 13.35
N ARG A 296 15.63 -8.52 14.34
CA ARG A 296 15.14 -9.90 14.47
C ARG A 296 14.21 -10.00 15.66
N VAL A 297 13.02 -10.54 15.44
CA VAL A 297 12.02 -10.78 16.48
C VAL A 297 11.49 -12.20 16.39
N THR A 298 11.07 -12.75 17.52
CA THR A 298 10.30 -13.99 17.61
C THR A 298 8.92 -13.69 18.19
N ALA A 299 7.98 -14.61 17.98
CA ALA A 299 6.65 -14.45 18.54
C ALA A 299 6.66 -14.36 20.08
N THR A 300 7.56 -15.09 20.73
CA THR A 300 7.76 -15.07 22.18
C THR A 300 8.30 -13.73 22.68
N ASP A 301 9.11 -13.02 21.88
CA ASP A 301 9.61 -11.68 22.25
C ASP A 301 8.47 -10.65 22.35
N TRP A 302 7.41 -10.84 21.56
CA TRP A 302 6.24 -9.97 21.53
C TRP A 302 5.17 -10.37 22.54
N SER A 303 4.97 -11.66 22.75
CA SER A 303 4.05 -12.16 23.77
C SER A 303 4.51 -13.53 24.30
N PRO A 304 5.16 -13.57 25.47
CA PRO A 304 5.54 -14.84 26.10
C PRO A 304 4.32 -15.68 26.50
N THR A 305 3.21 -15.04 26.81
CA THR A 305 1.97 -15.69 27.27
C THR A 305 1.10 -16.19 26.11
N HIS A 306 1.14 -15.51 24.96
CA HIS A 306 0.32 -15.85 23.79
C HIS A 306 1.15 -15.87 22.48
N PRO A 307 2.20 -16.73 22.39
CA PRO A 307 3.10 -16.74 21.24
C PRO A 307 2.41 -17.12 19.94
N ALA A 308 1.33 -17.92 19.97
CA ALA A 308 0.57 -18.22 18.75
C ALA A 308 -0.09 -16.97 18.15
N CYS A 309 -0.68 -16.11 19.00
CA CYS A 309 -1.33 -14.88 18.57
C CYS A 309 -0.30 -13.83 18.09
N ALA A 310 0.84 -13.72 18.78
CA ALA A 310 1.95 -12.88 18.31
C ALA A 310 2.57 -13.41 17.00
N GLY A 311 2.64 -14.73 16.82
CA GLY A 311 3.07 -15.34 15.55
C GLY A 311 2.13 -14.98 14.40
N ALA A 312 0.81 -15.04 14.63
CA ALA A 312 -0.17 -14.67 13.61
C ALA A 312 -0.06 -13.18 13.20
N SER A 313 0.24 -12.28 14.13
CA SER A 313 0.44 -10.87 13.79
C SER A 313 1.72 -10.61 12.99
N LEU A 314 2.78 -11.38 13.25
CA LEU A 314 4.00 -11.33 12.44
C LEU A 314 3.74 -11.79 10.99
N GLU A 315 2.88 -12.78 10.77
CA GLU A 315 2.47 -13.20 9.43
C GLU A 315 1.67 -12.11 8.69
N VAL A 316 0.87 -11.29 9.40
CA VAL A 316 0.23 -10.09 8.81
C VAL A 316 1.28 -9.08 8.33
N LEU A 317 2.35 -8.87 9.09
CA LEU A 317 3.44 -7.96 8.71
C LEU A 317 4.28 -8.52 7.55
N ILE A 318 4.47 -9.83 7.48
CA ILE A 318 5.07 -10.49 6.32
C ILE A 318 4.21 -10.29 5.08
N ALA A 319 2.89 -10.49 5.19
CA ALA A 319 1.95 -10.26 4.08
C ALA A 319 1.98 -8.80 3.60
N ALA A 320 2.14 -7.84 4.51
CA ALA A 320 2.34 -6.42 4.22
C ALA A 320 3.73 -6.09 3.65
N GLY A 321 4.65 -7.05 3.61
CA GLY A 321 6.00 -6.90 3.09
C GLY A 321 6.96 -6.18 4.04
N TRP A 322 6.61 -5.99 5.32
CA TRP A 322 7.45 -5.29 6.31
C TRP A 322 8.40 -6.22 7.06
N MET A 323 8.19 -7.52 6.90
CA MET A 323 8.98 -8.56 7.51
C MET A 323 9.16 -9.73 6.54
N ARG A 324 10.19 -10.52 6.80
CA ARG A 324 10.41 -11.82 6.16
C ARG A 324 10.71 -12.88 7.19
N ARG A 325 10.28 -14.12 6.92
CA ARG A 325 10.55 -15.26 7.78
C ARG A 325 11.95 -15.83 7.50
N GLN A 326 12.72 -16.08 8.55
CA GLN A 326 14.03 -16.74 8.50
C GLN A 326 14.09 -17.83 9.59
N GLY A 327 13.61 -19.03 9.26
CA GLY A 327 13.44 -20.11 10.24
C GLY A 327 12.35 -19.77 11.25
N ASP A 328 12.72 -19.76 12.53
CA ASP A 328 11.84 -19.40 13.66
C ASP A 328 11.87 -17.89 13.98
N GLN A 329 12.69 -17.13 13.27
CA GLN A 329 12.81 -15.68 13.43
C GLN A 329 12.11 -14.94 12.31
N TYR A 330 11.69 -13.72 12.62
CA TYR A 330 11.11 -12.76 11.70
C TYR A 330 12.08 -11.57 11.61
N VAL A 331 12.40 -11.16 10.39
CA VAL A 331 13.39 -10.11 10.12
C VAL A 331 12.69 -8.94 9.49
N VAL A 332 12.84 -7.74 10.05
CA VAL A 332 12.35 -6.49 9.44
C VAL A 332 13.08 -6.25 8.12
N THR A 333 12.33 -5.83 7.10
CA THR A 333 12.80 -5.50 5.74
C THR A 333 12.85 -4.00 5.52
#